data_AF-A9A6V3-F1
#
_entry.id   AF-A9A6V3-F1
#
_cell.length_a   1.000
_cell.length_b   1.000
_cell.length_c   1.000
_cell.angle_alpha   90.00
_cell.angle_beta   90.00
_cell.angle_gamma   90.00
#
_symmetry.space_group_name_H-M   'P 1'
#
loop_
_entity.id
_entity.type
_entity.pdbx_description
1 polymer ?
#
loop_
_entity_poly.entity_id
_entity_poly.type
_entity_poly.pdbx_seq_one_letter_code
_entity_poly.pdbx_strand_id
1 'polypeptide(L)'
;MYPELPKTSKIKEYTVFMRQQSKQFKANVYDPKFNKLSNNYILKNQFLVKDDLKKTYELKTKSNGLKEGDRIQVYFENGDYQIRKVNDNVRNSKT
;
A
#
# COMPACT_ATOMS: atom_id res chain seq x y z
N MET A 1 15.78 1.71 9.91
CA MET A 1 14.76 0.88 9.20
C MET A 1 13.40 1.48 9.54
N TYR A 2 12.55 1.78 8.54
CA TYR A 2 11.24 2.42 8.80
C TYR A 2 10.20 1.38 9.26
N PRO A 3 9.23 1.75 10.12
CA PRO A 3 8.17 0.83 10.53
C PRO A 3 7.26 0.48 9.35
N GLU A 4 6.76 -0.76 9.31
CA GLU A 4 5.71 -1.15 8.35
C GLU A 4 4.45 -0.31 8.60
N LEU A 5 3.76 0.05 7.52
CA LEU A 5 2.49 0.76 7.59
C LEU A 5 1.50 -0.02 8.48
N PRO A 6 0.78 0.63 9.41
CA PRO A 6 -0.16 -0.08 10.27
C PRO A 6 -1.29 -0.71 9.46
N LYS A 7 -1.58 -2.00 9.73
CA LYS A 7 -2.72 -2.70 9.14
C LYS A 7 -4.01 -2.22 9.78
N THR A 8 -4.81 -1.47 9.03
CA THR A 8 -6.08 -0.94 9.50
C THR A 8 -7.12 -0.98 8.39
N SER A 9 -8.37 -1.30 8.73
CA SER A 9 -9.50 -1.21 7.82
C SER A 9 -9.95 0.25 7.56
N LYS A 10 -9.46 1.21 8.35
CA LYS A 10 -9.76 2.63 8.15
C LYS A 10 -8.91 3.17 7.00
N ILE A 11 -9.57 3.84 6.05
CA ILE A 11 -8.89 4.56 4.98
C ILE A 11 -8.04 5.68 5.60
N LYS A 12 -6.77 5.73 5.21
CA LYS A 12 -5.84 6.78 5.58
C LYS A 12 -5.09 7.30 4.36
N GLU A 13 -4.77 8.58 4.37
CA GLU A 13 -4.03 9.23 3.30
C GLU A 13 -2.53 9.25 3.58
N TYR A 14 -1.76 9.06 2.53
CA TYR A 14 -0.31 9.11 2.56
C TYR A 14 0.22 9.72 1.27
N THR A 15 1.42 10.28 1.34
CA THR A 15 2.17 10.70 0.15
C THR A 15 3.33 9.74 -0.11
N VAL A 16 3.48 9.26 -1.34
CA VAL A 16 4.59 8.41 -1.74
C VAL A 16 5.86 9.24 -1.79
N PHE A 17 6.83 8.87 -0.95
CA PHE A 17 8.11 9.55 -0.85
C PHE A 17 9.17 8.91 -1.74
N MET A 18 9.19 7.58 -1.89
CA MET A 18 10.20 6.89 -2.69
C MET A 18 9.74 5.48 -3.03
N ARG A 19 10.10 5.00 -4.23
CA ARG A 19 10.01 3.58 -4.57
C ARG A 19 11.32 2.88 -4.24
N GLN A 20 11.23 1.77 -3.53
CA GLN A 20 12.35 0.88 -3.24
C GLN A 20 12.28 -0.36 -4.15
N GLN A 21 13.36 -1.15 -4.15
CA GLN A 21 13.41 -2.39 -4.93
C GLN A 21 12.32 -3.38 -4.49
N SER A 22 11.71 -4.03 -5.47
CA SER A 22 10.75 -5.11 -5.22
C SER A 22 11.45 -6.29 -4.53
N LYS A 23 10.76 -6.93 -3.59
CA LYS A 23 11.27 -8.10 -2.87
C LYS A 23 10.24 -9.22 -2.91
N GLN A 24 10.71 -10.47 -2.87
CA GLN A 24 9.84 -11.61 -2.65
C GLN A 24 9.43 -11.68 -1.18
N PHE A 25 8.13 -11.78 -0.92
CA PHE A 25 7.57 -11.93 0.41
C PHE A 25 6.84 -13.26 0.52
N LYS A 26 7.05 -13.94 1.65
CA LYS A 26 6.33 -15.17 1.97
C LYS A 26 4.87 -14.82 2.28
N ALA A 27 3.95 -15.31 1.46
CA ALA A 27 2.52 -15.21 1.67
C ALA A 27 1.97 -16.59 2.02
N ASN A 28 1.08 -16.65 3.01
CA ASN A 28 0.32 -17.87 3.30
C ASN A 28 -0.88 -17.92 2.35
N VAL A 29 -1.08 -19.06 1.69
CA VAL A 29 -2.28 -19.34 0.92
C VAL A 29 -3.23 -20.14 1.79
N TYR A 30 -4.48 -19.72 1.83
CA TYR A 30 -5.54 -20.36 2.62
C TYR A 30 -6.64 -20.86 1.68
N ASP A 31 -7.28 -21.98 2.04
CA ASP A 31 -8.52 -22.43 1.39
C ASP A 31 -9.72 -21.55 1.83
N PRO A 32 -10.92 -21.71 1.24
CA PRO A 32 -12.12 -20.98 1.67
C PRO A 32 -12.57 -21.23 3.12
N LYS A 33 -12.05 -22.27 3.77
CA LYS A 33 -12.27 -22.61 5.18
C LYS A 33 -11.12 -22.11 6.08
N PHE A 34 -10.22 -21.27 5.56
CA PHE A 34 -9.04 -20.73 6.23
C PHE A 34 -7.98 -21.76 6.66
N ASN A 35 -8.00 -22.98 6.11
CA ASN A 35 -6.90 -23.93 6.30
C ASN A 35 -5.70 -23.49 5.46
N LYS A 36 -4.51 -23.47 6.07
CA LYS A 36 -3.28 -23.11 5.37
C LYS A 36 -2.91 -24.21 4.37
N LEU A 37 -2.97 -23.89 3.08
CA LEU A 37 -2.65 -24.82 1.99
C LEU A 37 -1.16 -24.85 1.68
N SER A 38 -0.52 -23.68 1.59
CA SER A 38 0.89 -23.58 1.20
C SER A 38 1.52 -22.25 1.62
N ASN A 39 2.84 -22.19 1.51
CA ASN A 39 3.58 -20.93 1.51
C ASN A 39 3.95 -20.64 0.06
N ASN A 40 3.64 -19.44 -0.42
CA ASN A 40 4.06 -18.99 -1.74
C ASN A 40 4.92 -17.72 -1.62
N TYR A 41 5.82 -17.50 -2.56
CA TYR A 41 6.60 -16.26 -2.62
C TYR A 41 5.93 -15.31 -3.61
N ILE A 42 5.47 -14.17 -3.10
CA ILE A 42 4.83 -13.14 -3.92
C ILE A 42 5.79 -11.96 -4.01
N LEU A 43 6.08 -11.54 -5.23
CA LEU A 43 6.82 -10.30 -5.46
C LEU A 43 5.91 -9.12 -5.03
N LYS A 44 6.34 -8.34 -4.03
CA LYS A 44 5.71 -7.07 -3.70
C LYS A 44 6.68 -5.93 -3.98
N ASN A 45 6.12 -4.83 -4.47
CA ASN A 45 6.82 -3.56 -4.54
C ASN A 45 6.86 -2.94 -3.14
N GLN A 46 7.97 -2.27 -2.86
CA GLN A 46 8.21 -1.60 -1.60
C GLN A 46 8.27 -0.10 -1.83
N PHE A 47 7.52 0.66 -1.03
CA PHE A 47 7.47 2.11 -1.10
C PHE A 47 7.67 2.71 0.28
N LEU A 48 8.28 3.89 0.34
CA LEU A 48 8.24 4.73 1.53
C LEU A 48 7.12 5.73 1.36
N VAL A 49 6.27 5.85 2.37
CA VAL A 49 5.12 6.76 2.37
C VAL A 49 5.11 7.60 3.64
N LYS A 50 4.62 8.83 3.56
CA LYS A 50 4.51 9.76 4.69
C LYS A 50 3.06 10.05 5.01
N ASP A 51 2.71 10.05 6.29
CA ASP A 51 1.42 10.59 6.75
C ASP A 51 1.47 12.12 6.87
N ASP A 52 0.33 12.72 7.23
CA ASP A 52 0.20 14.17 7.43
C ASP A 52 1.10 14.71 8.56
N LEU A 53 1.48 13.85 9.50
CA LEU A 53 2.43 14.16 10.58
C LEU A 53 3.89 14.00 10.14
N LYS A 54 4.13 13.81 8.83
CA LYS A 54 5.45 13.57 8.20
C LYS A 54 6.15 12.30 8.71
N LYS A 55 5.44 11.40 9.38
CA LYS A 55 5.99 10.13 9.83
C LYS A 55 6.08 9.17 8.64
N THR A 56 7.24 8.56 8.47
CA THR A 56 7.55 7.71 7.33
C THR A 56 7.32 6.24 7.65
N TYR A 57 6.66 5.53 6.74
CA TYR A 57 6.34 4.10 6.83
C TYR A 57 6.77 3.35 5.58
N GLU A 58 7.01 2.06 5.76
CA GLU A 58 7.24 1.11 4.68
C GLU A 58 5.90 0.49 4.23
N LEU A 59 5.54 0.71 2.96
CA LEU A 59 4.36 0.15 2.31
C LEU A 59 4.78 -0.96 1.35
N LYS A 60 4.33 -2.19 1.61
CA LYS A 60 4.58 -3.38 0.79
C LYS A 60 3.31 -3.81 0.09
N THR A 61 3.25 -3.67 -1.23
CA THR A 61 2.02 -3.91 -2.00
C THR A 61 2.32 -4.56 -3.35
N LYS A 62 1.33 -5.26 -3.92
CA LYS A 62 1.39 -5.72 -5.31
C LYS A 62 1.27 -4.56 -6.31
N SER A 63 0.78 -3.39 -5.89
CA SER A 63 0.64 -2.22 -6.78
C SER A 63 1.99 -1.80 -7.35
N ASN A 64 2.05 -1.60 -8.67
CA ASN A 64 3.25 -1.17 -9.41
C ASN A 64 3.14 0.27 -9.94
N GLY A 65 1.96 0.88 -9.84
CA GLY A 65 1.64 2.16 -10.49
C GLY A 65 1.99 3.41 -9.70
N LEU A 66 2.62 3.28 -8.52
CA LEU A 66 2.91 4.41 -7.64
C LEU A 66 4.23 5.10 -7.99
N LYS A 67 4.22 6.43 -7.99
CA LYS A 67 5.35 7.31 -8.23
C LYS A 67 5.59 8.23 -7.03
N GLU A 68 6.80 8.71 -6.88
CA GLU A 68 7.12 9.75 -5.90
C GLU A 68 6.23 10.99 -6.13
N GLY A 69 5.71 11.54 -5.03
CA GLY A 69 4.75 12.65 -5.04
C GLY A 69 3.27 12.23 -5.14
N ASP A 70 2.97 10.97 -5.49
CA ASP A 70 1.58 10.50 -5.53
C ASP A 70 0.93 10.59 -4.15
N ARG A 71 -0.25 11.21 -4.09
CA ARG A 71 -1.16 11.10 -2.94
C ARG A 71 -2.01 9.85 -3.07
N ILE A 72 -2.09 9.08 -2.00
CA ILE A 72 -2.78 7.78 -1.99
C ILE A 72 -3.64 7.61 -0.75
N GLN A 73 -4.78 6.98 -0.92
CA GLN A 73 -5.60 6.41 0.14
C GLN A 73 -5.26 4.93 0.29
N VAL A 74 -4.96 4.51 1.51
CA VAL A 74 -4.52 3.16 1.85
C VAL A 74 -5.39 2.59 2.96
N TYR A 75 -5.81 1.34 2.80
CA TYR A 75 -6.42 0.51 3.85
C TYR A 75 -5.99 -0.95 3.67
N PHE A 76 -6.11 -1.76 4.72
CA PHE A 76 -5.73 -3.17 4.70
C PHE A 76 -6.98 -4.06 4.66
N GLU A 77 -7.05 -4.91 3.65
CA GLU A 77 -8.18 -5.81 3.43
C GLU A 77 -7.69 -7.11 2.75
N ASN A 78 -8.24 -8.26 3.14
CA ASN A 78 -7.96 -9.56 2.53
C ASN A 78 -6.47 -9.92 2.42
N GLY A 79 -5.67 -9.50 3.42
CA GLY A 79 -4.25 -9.84 3.50
C GLY A 79 -3.32 -8.95 2.65
N ASP A 80 -3.82 -7.89 2.03
CA ASP A 80 -2.99 -6.92 1.29
C ASP A 80 -3.44 -5.47 1.50
N TYR A 81 -2.58 -4.52 1.12
CA TYR A 81 -2.94 -3.11 1.11
C TYR A 81 -3.69 -2.76 -0.17
N GLN A 82 -4.90 -2.25 0.01
CA GLN A 82 -5.71 -1.63 -1.03
C GLN A 82 -5.29 -0.18 -1.15
N ILE A 83 -5.04 0.27 -2.38
CA ILE A 83 -4.44 1.57 -2.65
C ILE A 83 -5.21 2.26 -3.75
N ARG A 84 -5.67 3.47 -3.48
CA ARG A 84 -6.33 4.35 -4.46
C ARG A 84 -5.53 5.64 -4.58
N LYS A 85 -5.21 6.06 -5.81
CA LYS A 85 -4.63 7.39 -6.02
C LYS A 85 -5.67 8.47 -5.78
N VAL A 86 -5.28 9.48 -5.02
CA VAL A 86 -6.05 10.72 -4.87
C VAL A 86 -5.58 11.63 -5.99
N ASN A 87 -6.36 11.73 -7.06
CA ASN A 87 -6.12 12.75 -8.06
C ASN A 87 -6.55 14.09 -7.45
N ASP A 88 -5.63 15.06 -7.39
CA ASP A 88 -5.96 16.47 -7.17
C ASP A 88 -6.69 17.03 -8.41
N ASN A 89 -7.79 16.41 -8.83
CA ASN A 89 -8.75 17.07 -9.72
C ASN A 89 -9.52 18.07 -8.87
N VAL A 90 -8.89 19.22 -8.68
CA VAL A 90 -9.53 20.44 -8.23
C VAL A 90 -10.74 20.69 -9.14
N ARG A 91 -11.90 20.86 -8.51
CA ARG A 91 -13.10 21.47 -9.08
C ARG A 91 -12.73 22.63 -10.03
N ASN A 92 -13.12 22.53 -11.29
CA ASN A 92 -13.77 23.64 -12.02
C ASN A 92 -14.25 23.17 -13.39
N SER A 93 -15.46 22.61 -13.41
CA SER A 93 -16.33 22.70 -14.58
C SER A 93 -17.64 23.31 -14.11
N LYS A 94 -17.57 24.61 -13.81
CA LYS A 94 -18.71 25.51 -13.82
C LYS A 94 -18.35 26.62 -14.79
N THR A 95 -18.80 26.48 -16.03
CA THR A 95 -19.05 27.60 -16.95
C THR A 95 -20.20 27.17 -17.83
#